data_AF-A0A8J5T271-F1
#
_entry.id   AF-A0A8J5T271-F1
#
_cell.length_a   1.000
_cell.length_b   1.000
_cell.length_c   1.000
_cell.angle_alpha   90.00
_cell.angle_beta   90.00
_cell.angle_gamma   90.00
#
_symmetry.space_group_name_H-M   'P 1'
#
loop_
_entity.id
_entity.type
_entity.pdbx_description
1 polymer ?
#
loop_
_entity_poly.entity_id
_entity_poly.type
_entity_poly.pdbx_seq_one_letter_code
_entity_poly.pdbx_strand_id
1 'polypeptide(L)'
;MTRKPKRKPPVSQSPELYADHPSPSPAQCLAVRDALLEFHGFPEEFAPFRLLRLGRSPEDTDVPPSPPPAVLDGLVTTLLSQNTTDAISRRAFASLKAAFPTWDQVVDEEGKRLEDAIRCGGLAATKAARIKAMLRAVRERRGKICLEYLRELSVDEVKSELSRFKGIGPKTVSPISFMLLQRNEFVSCWS
;
A
#
# COMPACT_ATOMS: atom_id res chain seq x y z
N MET A 1 -3.26 -31.66 -39.59
CA MET A 1 -4.23 -30.55 -39.56
C MET A 1 -3.56 -29.34 -38.90
N THR A 2 -3.19 -28.34 -39.69
CA THR A 2 -2.46 -27.14 -39.27
C THR A 2 -3.40 -26.14 -38.59
N ARG A 3 -3.09 -25.74 -37.33
CA ARG A 3 -3.85 -24.71 -36.60
C ARG A 3 -3.60 -23.35 -37.28
N LYS A 4 -4.66 -22.73 -37.81
CA LYS A 4 -4.61 -21.34 -38.29
C LYS A 4 -4.29 -20.38 -37.13
N PRO A 5 -3.47 -19.34 -37.34
CA PRO A 5 -3.14 -18.37 -36.29
C PRO A 5 -4.36 -17.48 -35.98
N LYS A 6 -4.67 -17.30 -34.69
CA LYS A 6 -5.70 -16.35 -34.22
C LYS A 6 -5.23 -14.92 -34.48
N ARG A 7 -5.89 -14.20 -35.38
CA ARG A 7 -5.71 -12.74 -35.54
C ARG A 7 -6.19 -12.03 -34.27
N LYS A 8 -5.34 -11.19 -33.67
CA LYS A 8 -5.75 -10.22 -32.65
C LYS A 8 -6.70 -9.20 -33.32
N PRO A 9 -7.84 -8.84 -32.71
CA PRO A 9 -8.65 -7.75 -33.22
C PRO A 9 -7.83 -6.45 -33.15
N PRO A 10 -8.04 -5.52 -34.09
CA PRO A 10 -7.36 -4.23 -34.06
C PRO A 10 -7.71 -3.52 -32.76
N VAL A 11 -6.70 -2.88 -32.15
CA VAL A 11 -6.89 -2.01 -30.99
C VAL A 11 -7.81 -0.88 -31.44
N SER A 12 -9.06 -0.93 -31.00
CA SER A 12 -9.96 0.21 -31.06
C SER A 12 -9.32 1.31 -30.24
N GLN A 13 -8.74 2.30 -30.90
CA GLN A 13 -8.41 3.57 -30.28
C GLN A 13 -9.76 4.21 -29.94
N SER A 14 -10.23 3.98 -28.72
CA SER A 14 -11.36 4.72 -28.18
C SER A 14 -11.01 6.21 -28.30
N PRO A 15 -11.84 7.05 -28.95
CA PRO A 15 -11.59 8.48 -28.98
C PRO A 15 -11.48 8.97 -27.53
N GLU A 16 -10.44 9.77 -27.25
CA GLU A 16 -10.28 10.42 -25.95
C GLU A 16 -11.57 11.17 -25.63
N LEU A 17 -12.33 10.66 -24.67
CA LEU A 17 -13.69 11.11 -24.34
C LEU A 17 -13.75 12.57 -23.85
N TYR A 18 -12.61 13.24 -23.71
CA TYR A 18 -12.45 14.57 -23.13
C TYR A 18 -11.35 15.39 -23.83
N ALA A 19 -11.20 15.26 -25.15
CA ALA A 19 -10.17 15.97 -25.93
C ALA A 19 -10.22 17.51 -25.77
N ASP A 20 -11.40 18.08 -25.49
CA ASP A 20 -11.64 19.52 -25.34
C ASP A 20 -11.69 20.01 -23.88
N HIS A 21 -11.40 19.15 -22.90
CA HIS A 21 -11.39 19.51 -21.50
C HIS A 21 -9.95 19.67 -20.99
N PRO A 22 -9.39 20.90 -20.94
CA PRO A 22 -8.05 21.18 -20.39
C PRO A 22 -8.00 21.04 -18.84
N SER A 23 -8.95 20.31 -18.26
CA SER A 23 -9.23 20.25 -16.84
C SER A 23 -8.45 19.15 -16.12
N PRO A 24 -8.20 19.31 -14.81
CA PRO A 24 -8.41 20.50 -13.99
C PRO A 24 -7.17 21.40 -13.93
N SER A 25 -7.39 22.71 -13.85
CA SER A 25 -6.32 23.68 -13.59
C SER A 25 -5.82 23.57 -12.14
N PRO A 26 -4.58 24.02 -11.83
CA PRO A 26 -4.06 24.00 -10.46
C PRO A 26 -4.99 24.69 -9.45
N ALA A 27 -5.62 25.81 -9.83
CA ALA A 27 -6.56 26.52 -8.97
C ALA A 27 -7.82 25.69 -8.66
N GLN A 28 -8.33 24.91 -9.63
CA GLN A 28 -9.45 24.01 -9.43
C GLN A 28 -9.09 22.85 -8.51
N CYS A 29 -7.88 22.28 -8.64
CA CYS A 29 -7.38 21.26 -7.73
C CYS A 29 -7.29 21.78 -6.28
N LEU A 30 -6.81 23.02 -6.10
CA LEU A 30 -6.73 23.66 -4.78
C LEU A 30 -8.11 23.89 -4.17
N ALA A 31 -9.07 24.39 -4.95
CA ALA A 31 -10.44 24.62 -4.49
C ALA A 31 -11.11 23.31 -4.03
N VAL A 32 -10.96 22.23 -4.79
CA VAL A 32 -11.49 20.90 -4.39
C VAL A 32 -10.79 20.38 -3.14
N ARG A 33 -9.47 20.51 -3.05
CA ARG A 33 -8.71 20.12 -1.84
C ARG A 33 -9.23 20.87 -0.61
N ASP A 34 -9.40 22.18 -0.70
CA ASP A 34 -9.80 23.01 0.42
C ASP A 34 -11.23 22.68 0.88
N ALA A 35 -12.16 22.48 -0.06
CA ALA A 35 -13.51 22.01 0.24
C ALA A 35 -13.53 20.62 0.90
N LEU A 36 -12.70 19.68 0.45
CA LEU A 36 -12.58 18.36 1.07
C LEU A 36 -12.02 18.44 2.49
N LEU A 37 -11.03 19.30 2.72
CA LEU A 37 -10.45 19.52 4.05
C LEU A 37 -11.44 20.19 5.01
N GLU A 38 -12.25 21.12 4.51
CA GLU A 38 -13.32 21.74 5.29
C GLU A 38 -14.39 20.71 5.71
N PHE A 39 -14.77 19.82 4.80
CA PHE A 39 -15.82 18.84 5.06
C PHE A 39 -15.36 17.66 5.92
N HIS A 40 -14.15 17.14 5.70
CA HIS A 40 -13.65 15.93 6.35
C HIS A 40 -12.68 16.21 7.51
N GLY A 41 -12.23 17.46 7.66
CA GLY A 41 -11.09 17.80 8.52
C GLY A 41 -9.77 17.31 7.93
N PHE A 42 -8.67 17.72 8.56
CA PHE A 42 -7.36 17.20 8.21
C PHE A 42 -7.14 15.86 8.95
N PRO A 43 -6.76 14.77 8.29
CA PRO A 43 -6.58 13.49 8.97
C PRO A 43 -5.39 13.58 9.92
N GLU A 44 -5.61 13.31 11.21
CA GLU A 44 -4.60 13.47 12.27
C GLU A 44 -3.37 12.58 12.06
N GLU A 45 -3.57 11.40 11.46
CA GLU A 45 -2.49 10.49 11.03
C GLU A 45 -1.47 11.17 10.09
N PHE A 46 -1.87 12.25 9.41
CA PHE A 46 -0.99 13.02 8.56
C PHE A 46 -0.42 14.30 9.20
N ALA A 47 -0.78 14.61 10.44
CA ALA A 47 -0.38 15.86 11.10
C ALA A 47 1.15 16.02 11.20
N PRO A 48 1.94 14.96 11.50
CA PRO A 48 3.39 15.05 11.51
C PRO A 48 3.97 15.46 10.14
N PHE A 49 3.40 15.00 9.02
CA PHE A 49 3.88 15.37 7.68
C PHE A 49 3.58 16.83 7.34
N ARG A 50 2.44 17.34 7.83
CA ARG A 50 2.10 18.76 7.67
C ARG A 50 3.08 19.65 8.44
N LEU A 51 3.47 19.25 9.65
CA LEU A 51 4.48 19.96 10.45
C LEU A 51 5.83 19.99 9.73
N LEU A 52 6.31 18.83 9.27
CA LEU A 52 7.57 18.72 8.52
C LEU A 52 7.57 19.60 7.25
N ARG A 53 6.48 19.63 6.47
CA ARG A 53 6.36 20.50 5.29
C ARG A 53 6.39 21.99 5.65
N LEU A 54 5.91 22.36 6.83
CA LEU A 54 5.92 23.74 7.34
C LEU A 54 7.25 24.11 8.02
N GLY A 55 8.25 23.23 7.98
CA GLY A 55 9.53 23.45 8.66
C GLY A 55 9.44 23.38 10.18
N ARG A 56 8.36 22.79 10.72
CA ARG A 56 8.17 22.55 12.16
C ARG A 56 8.62 21.15 12.51
N SER A 57 9.24 20.99 13.68
CA SER A 57 9.68 19.69 14.14
C SER A 57 8.48 18.91 14.70
N PRO A 58 8.35 17.60 14.44
CA PRO A 58 7.39 16.76 15.17
C PRO A 58 7.61 16.81 16.70
N GLU A 59 8.81 17.22 17.12
CA GLU A 59 9.21 17.42 18.51
C GLU A 59 8.49 18.61 19.19
N ASP A 60 7.86 19.49 18.40
CA ASP A 60 7.04 20.60 18.90
C ASP A 60 5.64 20.15 19.38
N THR A 61 5.35 18.85 19.36
CA THR A 61 4.09 18.28 19.87
C THR A 61 4.32 17.55 21.19
N ASP A 62 3.49 17.81 22.20
CA ASP A 62 3.51 17.16 23.53
C ASP A 62 3.20 15.64 23.49
N VAL A 63 3.08 15.05 22.28
CA VAL A 63 2.79 13.63 22.08
C VAL A 63 4.08 12.92 21.71
N PRO A 64 4.60 12.00 22.56
CA PRO A 64 5.79 11.24 22.22
C PRO A 64 5.55 10.44 20.94
N PRO A 65 6.48 10.47 19.97
CA PRO A 65 6.29 9.79 18.70
C PRO A 65 6.16 8.29 18.95
N SER A 66 5.02 7.72 18.55
CA SER A 66 4.87 6.27 18.54
C SER A 66 5.85 5.66 17.53
N PRO A 67 6.49 4.53 17.86
CA PRO A 67 7.41 3.89 16.91
C PRO A 67 6.64 3.55 15.64
N PRO A 68 7.18 3.87 14.45
CA PRO A 68 6.49 3.61 13.20
C PRO A 68 6.22 2.10 13.09
N PRO A 69 5.03 1.71 12.59
CA PRO A 69 4.72 0.29 12.41
C PRO A 69 5.76 -0.36 11.51
N ALA A 70 6.07 -1.64 11.77
CA ALA A 70 7.00 -2.40 10.95
C ALA A 70 6.57 -2.35 9.48
N VAL A 71 7.53 -2.26 8.56
CA VAL A 71 7.24 -2.12 7.12
C VAL A 71 6.40 -3.31 6.63
N LEU A 72 6.69 -4.51 7.12
CA LEU A 72 5.93 -5.71 6.80
C LEU A 72 4.49 -5.66 7.31
N ASP A 73 4.26 -5.10 8.50
CA ASP A 73 2.92 -4.98 9.08
C ASP A 73 2.04 -4.08 8.20
N GLY A 74 2.58 -2.96 7.72
CA GLY A 74 1.87 -2.10 6.79
C GLY A 74 1.67 -2.71 5.40
N LEU A 75 2.63 -3.49 4.89
CA LEU A 75 2.46 -4.25 3.64
C LEU A 75 1.30 -5.25 3.76
N VAL A 76 1.27 -6.03 4.83
CA VAL A 76 0.21 -7.02 5.07
C VAL A 76 -1.13 -6.33 5.29
N THR A 77 -1.16 -5.21 6.02
CA THR A 77 -2.37 -4.38 6.19
C THR A 77 -2.90 -3.89 4.83
N THR A 78 -2.02 -3.43 3.95
CA THR A 78 -2.38 -3.00 2.59
C THR A 78 -2.92 -4.15 1.74
N LEU A 79 -2.38 -5.36 1.89
CA LEU A 79 -2.92 -6.54 1.21
C LEU A 79 -4.31 -6.94 1.75
N LEU A 80 -4.51 -6.80 3.07
CA LEU A 80 -5.77 -7.12 3.72
C LEU A 80 -6.89 -6.12 3.40
N SER A 81 -6.57 -4.84 3.17
CA SER A 81 -7.54 -3.79 2.82
C SER A 81 -8.11 -3.92 1.40
N GLN A 82 -7.49 -4.73 0.53
CA GLN A 82 -8.01 -4.96 -0.82
C GLN A 82 -9.41 -5.60 -0.77
N ASN A 83 -10.37 -5.01 -1.49
CA ASN A 83 -11.75 -5.50 -1.61
C ASN A 83 -12.46 -5.68 -0.26
N THR A 84 -12.18 -4.81 0.72
CA THR A 84 -12.88 -4.81 2.01
C THR A 84 -12.90 -3.39 2.60
N THR A 85 -13.55 -3.21 3.75
CA THR A 85 -13.58 -1.92 4.44
C THR A 85 -12.44 -1.79 5.44
N ASP A 86 -12.07 -0.55 5.79
CA ASP A 86 -11.01 -0.28 6.77
C ASP A 86 -11.24 -1.04 8.10
N ALA A 87 -12.45 -0.92 8.67
CA ALA A 87 -12.81 -1.57 9.91
C ALA A 87 -12.65 -3.11 9.85
N ILE A 88 -13.01 -3.72 8.72
CA ILE A 88 -12.84 -5.16 8.52
C ILE A 88 -11.36 -5.52 8.36
N SER A 89 -10.60 -4.73 7.60
CA SER A 89 -9.16 -4.96 7.40
C SER A 89 -8.37 -4.89 8.70
N ARG A 90 -8.66 -3.91 9.57
CA ARG A 90 -8.07 -3.79 10.91
C ARG A 90 -8.39 -4.97 11.79
N ARG A 91 -9.65 -5.43 11.79
CA ARG A 91 -10.06 -6.63 12.52
C ARG A 91 -9.33 -7.88 12.01
N ALA A 92 -9.20 -8.05 10.70
CA ALA A 92 -8.48 -9.16 10.10
C ALA A 92 -6.99 -9.14 10.47
N PHE A 93 -6.36 -7.97 10.43
CA PHE A 93 -4.97 -7.80 10.82
C PHE A 93 -4.74 -8.11 12.30
N ALA A 94 -5.59 -7.58 13.19
CA ALA A 94 -5.52 -7.88 14.62
C ALA A 94 -5.68 -9.38 14.91
N SER A 95 -6.63 -10.04 14.23
CA SER A 95 -6.82 -11.49 14.37
C SER A 95 -5.63 -12.29 13.84
N LEU A 96 -5.00 -11.85 12.74
CA LEU A 96 -3.79 -12.46 12.21
C LEU A 96 -2.65 -12.35 13.23
N LYS A 97 -2.38 -11.16 13.78
CA LYS A 97 -1.29 -10.95 14.74
C LYS A 97 -1.52 -11.68 16.06
N ALA A 98 -2.77 -11.85 16.48
CA ALA A 98 -3.11 -12.68 17.63
C ALA A 98 -2.84 -14.17 17.38
N ALA A 99 -3.15 -14.67 16.18
CA ALA A 99 -2.90 -16.06 15.80
C ALA A 99 -1.42 -16.36 15.49
N PHE A 100 -0.69 -15.36 14.99
CA PHE A 100 0.70 -15.44 14.55
C PHE A 100 1.49 -14.21 15.03
N PRO A 101 2.11 -14.27 16.22
CA PRO A 101 2.90 -13.16 16.73
C PRO A 101 4.10 -12.79 15.84
N THR A 102 4.69 -13.78 15.15
CA THR A 102 5.85 -13.59 14.26
C THR A 102 5.53 -13.95 12.81
N TRP A 103 6.22 -13.31 11.88
CA TRP A 103 6.04 -13.57 10.45
C TRP A 103 6.61 -14.91 10.01
N ASP A 104 7.60 -15.47 10.72
CA ASP A 104 8.13 -16.81 10.49
C ASP A 104 7.04 -17.88 10.66
N GLN A 105 6.22 -17.77 11.72
CA GLN A 105 5.09 -18.68 11.92
C GLN A 105 4.06 -18.61 10.79
N VAL A 106 3.87 -17.44 10.16
CA VAL A 106 2.97 -17.30 9.00
C VAL A 106 3.52 -18.03 7.77
N VAL A 107 4.85 -17.99 7.58
CA VAL A 107 5.52 -18.64 6.44
C VAL A 107 5.55 -20.17 6.59
N ASP A 108 5.80 -20.62 7.82
CA ASP A 108 5.92 -22.03 8.18
C ASP A 108 4.56 -22.71 8.41
N GLU A 109 3.46 -21.94 8.44
CA GLU A 109 2.11 -22.48 8.51
C GLU A 109 1.72 -23.18 7.19
N GLU A 110 1.60 -24.50 7.25
CA GLU A 110 1.19 -25.36 6.13
C GLU A 110 -0.33 -25.53 6.01
N GLY A 111 -1.06 -25.28 7.10
CA GLY A 111 -2.51 -25.43 7.17
C GLY A 111 -3.30 -24.19 6.75
N LYS A 112 -4.57 -24.21 7.17
CA LYS A 112 -5.57 -23.15 6.92
C LYS A 112 -5.67 -22.11 8.03
N ARG A 113 -4.85 -22.19 9.09
CA ARG A 113 -4.94 -21.24 10.22
C ARG A 113 -4.79 -19.78 9.79
N LEU A 114 -3.94 -19.50 8.81
CA LEU A 114 -3.83 -18.15 8.23
C LEU A 114 -5.12 -17.71 7.55
N GLU A 115 -5.73 -18.58 6.74
CA GLU A 115 -7.00 -18.30 6.06
C GLU A 115 -8.13 -18.08 7.08
N ASP A 116 -8.16 -18.90 8.13
CA ASP A 116 -9.15 -18.81 9.20
C ASP A 116 -9.00 -17.50 9.99
N ALA A 117 -7.78 -17.10 10.32
CA ALA A 117 -7.49 -15.86 11.04
C ALA A 117 -7.94 -14.61 10.25
N ILE A 118 -7.86 -14.64 8.91
CA ILE A 118 -8.25 -13.50 8.07
C ILE A 118 -9.61 -13.68 7.40
N ARG A 119 -10.39 -14.70 7.78
CA ARG A 119 -11.64 -15.07 7.13
C ARG A 119 -12.65 -13.93 7.06
N CYS A 120 -12.69 -13.10 8.10
CA CYS A 120 -13.55 -11.92 8.16
C CYS A 120 -13.26 -10.87 7.06
N GLY A 121 -12.05 -10.86 6.50
CA GLY A 121 -11.60 -9.91 5.47
C GLY A 121 -12.06 -10.21 4.05
N GLY A 122 -12.71 -11.35 3.82
CA GLY A 122 -13.10 -11.82 2.49
C GLY A 122 -11.90 -12.21 1.61
N LEU A 123 -12.14 -13.08 0.61
CA LEU A 123 -11.09 -13.61 -0.28
C LEU A 123 -9.91 -14.24 0.49
N ALA A 124 -10.19 -14.86 1.63
CA ALA A 124 -9.18 -15.27 2.60
C ALA A 124 -8.13 -16.22 2.02
N ALA A 125 -8.52 -17.23 1.25
CA ALA A 125 -7.59 -18.13 0.57
C ALA A 125 -6.62 -17.38 -0.38
N THR A 126 -7.16 -16.47 -1.19
CA THR A 126 -6.35 -15.64 -2.11
C THR A 126 -5.40 -14.71 -1.35
N LYS A 127 -5.89 -14.02 -0.31
CA LYS A 127 -5.09 -13.11 0.51
C LYS A 127 -4.00 -13.86 1.28
N ALA A 128 -4.33 -15.00 1.88
CA ALA A 128 -3.39 -15.88 2.59
C ALA A 128 -2.28 -16.37 1.65
N ALA A 129 -2.63 -16.86 0.46
CA ALA A 129 -1.65 -17.30 -0.52
C ALA A 129 -0.69 -16.16 -0.94
N ARG A 130 -1.22 -14.94 -1.14
CA ARG A 130 -0.40 -13.76 -1.47
C ARG A 130 0.52 -13.36 -0.33
N ILE A 131 0.01 -13.30 0.91
CA ILE A 131 0.80 -12.96 2.10
C ILE A 131 1.94 -13.98 2.27
N LYS A 132 1.66 -15.29 2.22
CA LYS A 132 2.69 -16.32 2.33
C LYS A 132 3.73 -16.21 1.21
N ALA A 133 3.30 -16.00 -0.04
CA ALA A 133 4.22 -15.86 -1.18
C ALA A 133 5.14 -14.64 -1.03
N MET A 134 4.61 -13.51 -0.58
CA MET A 134 5.38 -12.30 -0.30
C MET A 134 6.42 -12.57 0.81
N LEU A 135 6.00 -13.11 1.95
CA LEU A 135 6.90 -13.35 3.08
C LEU A 135 8.00 -14.39 2.75
N ARG A 136 7.66 -15.45 2.00
CA ARG A 136 8.63 -16.42 1.47
C ARG A 136 9.66 -15.75 0.56
N ALA A 137 9.20 -14.92 -0.38
CA ALA A 137 10.10 -14.19 -1.27
C ALA A 137 11.03 -13.22 -0.51
N VAL A 138 10.55 -12.60 0.57
CA VAL A 138 11.40 -11.77 1.46
C VAL A 138 12.45 -12.65 2.14
N ARG A 139 12.04 -13.78 2.73
CA ARG A 139 12.94 -14.73 3.40
C ARG A 139 14.02 -15.27 2.46
N GLU A 140 13.64 -15.71 1.27
CA GLU A 140 14.56 -16.28 0.27
C GLU A 140 15.60 -15.27 -0.21
N ARG A 141 15.22 -14.00 -0.39
CA ARG A 141 16.13 -12.97 -0.92
C ARG A 141 17.07 -12.39 0.12
N ARG A 142 16.64 -12.35 1.39
CA ARG A 142 17.36 -11.62 2.45
C ARG A 142 17.84 -12.49 3.60
N GLY A 143 17.45 -13.77 3.64
CA GLY A 143 17.72 -14.68 4.76
C GLY A 143 16.93 -14.37 6.03
N LYS A 144 16.21 -13.24 6.10
CA LYS A 144 15.37 -12.82 7.23
C LYS A 144 14.08 -12.16 6.74
N ILE A 145 12.97 -12.36 7.47
CA ILE A 145 11.69 -11.72 7.17
C ILE A 145 11.67 -10.30 7.75
N CYS A 146 12.43 -9.40 7.12
CA CYS A 146 12.57 -8.01 7.55
C CYS A 146 12.74 -7.07 6.34
N LEU A 147 12.01 -5.95 6.34
CA LEU A 147 12.06 -4.93 5.29
C LEU A 147 12.39 -3.53 5.84
N GLU A 148 12.90 -3.42 7.06
CA GLU A 148 13.20 -2.11 7.67
C GLU A 148 14.27 -1.32 6.91
N TYR A 149 15.17 -2.00 6.18
CA TYR A 149 16.16 -1.34 5.31
C TYR A 149 15.53 -0.47 4.20
N LEU A 150 14.26 -0.71 3.83
CA LEU A 150 13.55 0.14 2.86
C LEU A 150 13.42 1.58 3.36
N ARG A 151 13.52 1.82 4.67
CA ARG A 151 13.54 3.16 5.26
C ARG A 151 14.78 3.96 4.89
N GLU A 152 15.86 3.33 4.46
CA GLU A 152 17.10 4.02 4.09
C GLU A 152 17.21 4.28 2.58
N LEU A 153 16.42 3.58 1.76
CA LEU A 153 16.45 3.67 0.30
C LEU A 153 15.67 4.88 -0.25
N SER A 154 16.03 5.38 -1.42
CA SER A 154 15.22 6.37 -2.14
C SER A 154 13.85 5.81 -2.58
N VAL A 155 12.90 6.69 -2.94
CA VAL A 155 11.55 6.24 -3.31
C VAL A 155 11.56 5.34 -4.55
N ASP A 156 12.39 5.66 -5.54
CA ASP A 156 12.49 4.86 -6.76
C ASP A 156 13.11 3.49 -6.49
N GLU A 157 14.07 3.41 -5.57
CA GLU A 157 14.63 2.15 -5.12
C GLU A 157 13.61 1.31 -4.34
N VAL A 158 12.81 1.94 -3.47
CA VAL A 158 11.71 1.27 -2.77
C VAL A 158 10.72 0.70 -3.78
N LYS A 159 10.31 1.49 -4.78
CA LYS A 159 9.40 1.03 -5.84
C LYS A 159 9.99 -0.14 -6.59
N SER A 160 11.26 -0.05 -6.97
CA SER A 160 11.99 -1.11 -7.66
C SER A 160 12.04 -2.40 -6.83
N GLU A 161 12.34 -2.29 -5.52
CA GLU A 161 12.37 -3.44 -4.62
C GLU A 161 10.98 -4.05 -4.43
N LEU A 162 9.98 -3.22 -4.12
CA LEU A 162 8.62 -3.70 -3.85
C LEU A 162 7.96 -4.32 -5.10
N SER A 163 8.24 -3.79 -6.29
CA SER A 163 7.70 -4.31 -7.57
C SER A 163 8.21 -5.72 -7.88
N ARG A 164 9.30 -6.17 -7.24
CA ARG A 164 9.81 -7.53 -7.42
C ARG A 164 8.98 -8.59 -6.70
N PHE A 165 8.09 -8.19 -5.77
CA PHE A 165 7.20 -9.12 -5.08
C PHE A 165 5.91 -9.33 -5.87
N LYS A 166 5.62 -10.59 -6.21
CA LYS A 166 4.43 -10.97 -6.98
C LYS A 166 3.15 -10.57 -6.23
N GLY A 167 2.35 -9.69 -6.83
CA GLY A 167 1.10 -9.17 -6.25
C GLY A 167 1.22 -7.78 -5.61
N ILE A 168 2.42 -7.20 -5.58
CA ILE A 168 2.67 -5.80 -5.22
C ILE A 168 2.88 -5.02 -6.52
N GLY A 169 1.82 -4.38 -7.01
CA GLY A 169 1.87 -3.54 -8.22
C GLY A 169 1.95 -2.05 -7.90
N PRO A 170 2.05 -1.17 -8.90
CA PRO A 170 2.24 0.27 -8.71
C PRO A 170 1.18 0.90 -7.79
N LYS A 171 -0.08 0.45 -7.91
CA LYS A 171 -1.21 0.91 -7.08
C LYS A 171 -1.07 0.54 -5.59
N THR A 172 -0.33 -0.52 -5.29
CA THR A 172 -0.05 -0.96 -3.91
C THR A 172 1.17 -0.22 -3.37
N VAL A 173 2.21 -0.04 -4.20
CA VAL A 173 3.49 0.57 -3.82
C VAL A 173 3.37 2.05 -3.42
N SER A 174 2.49 2.82 -4.06
CA SER A 174 2.34 4.26 -3.76
C SER A 174 1.80 4.53 -2.34
N PRO A 175 0.69 3.90 -1.89
CA PRO A 175 0.26 4.00 -0.49
C PRO A 175 1.33 3.56 0.51
N ILE A 176 2.08 2.49 0.18
CA ILE A 176 3.15 1.96 1.03
C ILE A 176 4.29 2.98 1.19
N SER A 177 4.76 3.57 0.08
CA SER A 177 5.85 4.55 0.10
C SER A 177 5.47 5.82 0.87
N PHE A 178 4.22 6.26 0.70
CA PHE A 178 3.70 7.43 1.40
C PHE A 178 3.48 7.16 2.90
N MET A 179 2.78 6.08 3.24
CA MET A 179 2.33 5.80 4.62
C MET A 179 3.44 5.18 5.50
N LEU A 180 4.26 4.27 4.96
CA LEU A 180 5.25 3.53 5.77
C LEU A 180 6.63 4.14 5.78
N LEU A 181 7.02 4.83 4.70
CA LEU A 181 8.37 5.38 4.56
C LEU A 181 8.41 6.89 4.75
N GLN A 182 7.26 7.53 5.01
CA GLN A 182 7.18 8.97 5.27
C GLN A 182 7.72 9.82 4.12
N ARG A 183 7.71 9.29 2.88
CA ARG A 183 8.27 9.97 1.69
C ARG A 183 7.15 10.56 0.85
N ASN A 184 7.31 11.84 0.53
CA ASN A 184 6.29 12.67 -0.09
C ASN A 184 6.18 12.38 -1.60
N GLU A 185 5.36 11.42 -1.98
CA GLU A 185 5.12 11.03 -3.37
C GLU A 185 4.06 11.90 -4.08
N PHE A 186 3.32 12.75 -3.36
CA PHE A 186 2.13 13.40 -3.91
C PHE A 186 2.41 14.61 -4.80
N VAL A 187 3.67 15.07 -4.91
CA VAL A 187 4.01 16.32 -5.63
C VAL A 187 4.49 16.09 -7.05
N SER A 188 5.03 14.90 -7.37
CA SER A 188 5.74 14.68 -8.65
C SER A 188 4.87 14.18 -9.81
N CYS A 189 3.63 13.75 -9.55
CA CYS A 189 2.69 13.31 -10.61
C CYS A 189 1.77 14.43 -11.11
N TRP A 190 1.89 15.65 -10.57
CA TRP A 190 1.07 16.82 -10.92
C TRP A 190 1.93 18.04 -11.28
N SER A 191 3.16 17.81 -11.76
CA SER A 191 3.97 18.84 -12.40
C SER A 191 4.09 18.59 -13.90
#